data_AF-A0A9D8L346-F1
#
_entry.id   AF-A0A9D8L346-F1
#
_cell.length_a   1.000
_cell.length_b   1.000
_cell.length_c   1.000
_cell.angle_alpha   90.00
_cell.angle_beta   90.00
_cell.angle_gamma   90.00
#
_symmetry.space_group_name_H-M   'P 1'
#
loop_
_entity.id
_entity.type
_entity.pdbx_description
1 polymer ?
#
loop_
_entity_poly.entity_id
_entity_poly.type
_entity_poly.pdbx_seq_one_letter_code
_entity_poly.pdbx_strand_id
1 'polypeptide(L)'
;MTPALRVGDDGMGVAAGESRPQLRYNSAPERRERILDLVKGAGYSSVAELGERFAVSEMTVRRDLGKLEEQGLVRVVHGGVSAVTDLVAPVEFQFRSHQHMAAKRAIGAHAATMVESGSVIALDAGTTVLELARRLPAGRNLTVVTHSLPAMNAVARREGTRLVGLAGTYEPELQVFAGQLALEPLSQLHVQTLFLATS
;
A
#
# COMPACT_ATOMS: atom_id res chain seq x y z
N MET A 1 75.39 -2.73 2.66
CA MET A 1 74.19 -3.53 2.96
C MET A 1 73.04 -2.58 3.26
N THR A 2 72.08 -2.58 2.33
CA THR A 2 70.62 -2.29 2.37
C THR A 2 69.95 -2.52 3.76
N PRO A 3 68.68 -2.10 3.99
CA PRO A 3 68.09 -0.76 4.06
C PRO A 3 67.31 -0.51 5.39
N ALA A 4 66.82 0.72 5.57
CA ALA A 4 65.72 1.02 6.48
C ALA A 4 64.38 0.63 5.85
N LEU A 5 63.60 -0.24 6.51
CA LEU A 5 62.22 -0.57 6.17
C LEU A 5 61.32 -0.16 7.34
N ARG A 6 60.33 0.66 7.01
CA ARG A 6 59.38 1.27 7.95
C ARG A 6 58.43 0.25 8.55
N VAL A 7 58.09 0.56 9.79
CA VAL A 7 57.08 0.00 10.69
C VAL A 7 55.69 -0.07 10.02
N GLY A 8 54.96 -1.13 10.34
CA GLY A 8 53.57 -1.35 9.90
C GLY A 8 52.54 -0.55 10.70
N ASP A 9 51.30 -0.64 10.25
CA ASP A 9 50.14 -0.62 11.14
C ASP A 9 49.03 -1.44 10.51
N ASP A 10 48.55 -2.40 11.28
CA ASP A 10 47.40 -3.25 11.01
C ASP A 10 46.15 -2.51 11.50
N GLY A 11 45.14 -2.35 10.63
CA GLY A 11 43.78 -2.12 11.11
C GLY A 11 42.89 -1.24 10.24
N MET A 12 41.62 -1.68 10.16
CA MET A 12 40.46 -1.11 9.45
C MET A 12 40.50 -1.22 7.91
N GLY A 13 39.50 -1.76 7.23
CA GLY A 13 38.18 -2.16 7.67
C GLY A 13 37.27 -2.34 6.45
N VAL A 14 36.14 -3.00 6.72
CA VAL A 14 34.94 -3.12 5.88
C VAL A 14 35.03 -4.08 4.69
N ALA A 15 34.80 -5.35 5.02
CA ALA A 15 34.09 -6.27 4.16
C ALA A 15 32.70 -5.69 3.82
N ALA A 16 32.40 -5.51 2.53
CA ALA A 16 31.04 -5.47 1.98
C ALA A 16 31.13 -5.42 0.45
N GLY A 17 31.48 -6.56 -0.15
CA GLY A 17 31.36 -6.79 -1.59
C GLY A 17 30.28 -7.82 -1.90
N GLU A 18 29.19 -7.87 -1.12
CA GLU A 18 28.00 -8.64 -1.50
C GLU A 18 27.42 -8.00 -2.75
N SER A 19 27.85 -8.56 -3.88
CA SER A 19 27.35 -8.27 -5.20
C SER A 19 25.85 -8.51 -5.18
N ARG A 20 25.06 -7.44 -5.10
CA ARG A 20 23.63 -7.50 -5.40
C ARG A 20 23.50 -8.21 -6.74
N PRO A 21 22.78 -9.34 -6.86
CA PRO A 21 22.63 -9.99 -8.14
C PRO A 21 21.87 -9.02 -9.03
N GLN A 22 22.60 -8.37 -9.93
CA GLN A 22 22.02 -7.77 -11.13
C GLN A 22 21.39 -8.96 -11.85
N LEU A 23 20.08 -9.13 -11.67
CA LEU A 23 19.26 -10.13 -12.36
C LEU A 23 19.33 -9.81 -13.85
N ARG A 24 20.41 -10.28 -14.49
CA ARG A 24 20.60 -10.29 -15.92
C ARG A 24 19.47 -11.14 -16.50
N TYR A 25 18.48 -10.47 -17.06
CA TYR A 25 17.52 -11.02 -18.00
C TYR A 25 16.97 -12.40 -17.59
N ASN A 26 16.15 -12.46 -16.54
CA ASN A 26 15.31 -13.64 -16.35
C ASN A 26 14.56 -13.89 -17.65
N SER A 27 14.65 -15.12 -18.16
CA SER A 27 13.95 -15.50 -19.39
C SER A 27 12.47 -15.13 -19.26
N ALA A 28 11.81 -14.75 -20.36
CA ALA A 28 10.40 -14.36 -20.28
C ALA A 28 9.51 -15.39 -19.55
N PRO A 29 9.71 -16.73 -19.70
CA PRO A 29 9.03 -17.73 -18.88
C PRO A 29 9.26 -17.61 -17.38
N GLU A 30 10.52 -17.53 -16.94
CA GLU A 30 10.88 -17.44 -15.52
C GLU A 30 10.36 -16.14 -14.88
N ARG A 31 10.37 -15.03 -15.63
CA ARG A 31 9.77 -13.78 -15.16
C ARG A 31 8.25 -13.92 -14.99
N ARG A 32 7.56 -14.58 -15.92
CA ARG A 32 6.11 -14.83 -15.80
C ARG A 32 5.76 -15.70 -14.60
N GLU A 33 6.55 -16.73 -14.33
CA GLU A 33 6.38 -17.57 -13.13
C GLU A 33 6.51 -16.76 -11.84
N ARG A 34 7.56 -15.93 -11.74
CA ARG A 34 7.75 -15.05 -10.58
C ARG A 34 6.68 -13.97 -10.46
N ILE A 35 6.17 -13.44 -11.57
CA ILE A 35 5.02 -12.53 -11.57
C ILE A 35 3.80 -13.25 -11.02
N LEU A 36 3.53 -14.49 -11.46
CA LEU A 36 2.41 -15.28 -11.00
C LEU A 36 2.46 -15.55 -9.49
N ASP A 37 3.61 -15.97 -8.96
CA ASP A 37 3.79 -16.22 -7.52
C ASP A 37 3.55 -14.97 -6.68
N LEU A 38 4.06 -13.84 -7.16
CA LEU A 38 3.90 -12.55 -6.53
C LEU A 38 2.42 -12.13 -6.50
N VAL A 39 1.73 -12.24 -7.63
CA VAL A 39 0.30 -11.90 -7.75
C VAL A 39 -0.57 -12.85 -6.94
N LYS A 40 -0.24 -14.14 -6.85
CA LYS A 40 -0.92 -15.11 -5.98
C LYS A 40 -0.77 -14.76 -4.49
N GLY A 41 0.40 -14.30 -4.06
CA GLY A 41 0.65 -13.93 -2.66
C GLY A 41 0.08 -12.56 -2.28
N ALA A 42 0.15 -11.58 -3.18
CA ALA A 42 -0.26 -10.20 -2.93
C ALA A 42 -1.73 -9.92 -3.31
N GLY A 43 -2.35 -10.76 -4.14
CA GLY A 43 -3.69 -10.57 -4.71
C GLY A 43 -3.71 -9.63 -5.92
N TYR A 44 -2.90 -8.57 -5.91
CA TYR A 44 -2.77 -7.58 -6.98
C TYR A 44 -1.33 -7.07 -7.12
N SER A 45 -0.96 -6.63 -8.32
CA SER A 45 0.24 -5.83 -8.56
C SER A 45 0.07 -4.87 -9.73
N SER A 46 0.64 -3.67 -9.62
CA SER A 46 0.61 -2.68 -10.69
C SER A 46 1.65 -2.96 -11.77
N VAL A 47 1.39 -2.54 -13.01
CA VAL A 47 2.36 -2.66 -14.10
C VAL A 47 3.66 -1.91 -13.79
N ALA A 48 3.56 -0.74 -13.15
CA ALA A 48 4.71 0.06 -12.74
C ALA A 48 5.58 -0.65 -11.69
N GLU A 49 4.95 -1.20 -10.64
CA GLU A 49 5.66 -1.96 -9.59
C GLU A 49 6.37 -3.19 -10.15
N LEU A 50 5.71 -3.94 -11.06
CA LEU A 50 6.33 -5.07 -11.73
C LEU A 50 7.49 -4.62 -12.63
N GLY A 51 7.37 -3.49 -13.31
CA GLY A 51 8.43 -2.92 -14.14
C GLY A 51 9.68 -2.58 -13.31
N GLU A 52 9.48 -1.88 -12.20
CA GLU A 52 10.55 -1.55 -11.24
C GLU A 52 11.18 -2.81 -10.65
N ARG A 53 10.35 -3.74 -10.16
CA ARG A 53 10.81 -4.95 -9.45
C ARG A 53 11.60 -5.91 -10.33
N PHE A 54 11.19 -6.06 -11.58
CA PHE A 54 11.84 -6.96 -12.54
C PHE A 54 12.82 -6.23 -13.47
N ALA A 55 13.04 -4.92 -13.29
CA ALA A 55 13.91 -4.08 -14.11
C ALA A 55 13.61 -4.19 -15.62
N VAL A 56 12.33 -4.18 -15.99
CA VAL A 56 11.85 -4.25 -17.37
C VAL A 56 10.89 -3.11 -17.68
N SER A 57 10.72 -2.77 -18.97
CA SER A 57 9.76 -1.75 -19.36
C SER A 57 8.32 -2.18 -19.07
N GLU A 58 7.43 -1.20 -18.83
CA GLU A 58 6.00 -1.47 -18.67
C GLU A 58 5.40 -2.24 -19.87
N MET A 59 5.87 -1.97 -21.09
CA MET A 59 5.43 -2.71 -22.28
C MET A 59 5.82 -4.20 -22.19
N THR A 60 7.01 -4.50 -21.66
CA THR A 60 7.44 -5.89 -21.44
C THR A 60 6.56 -6.57 -20.39
N VAL A 61 6.26 -5.88 -19.29
CA VAL A 61 5.32 -6.37 -18.27
C VAL A 61 3.95 -6.63 -18.90
N ARG A 62 3.37 -5.67 -19.63
CA ARG A 62 2.06 -5.84 -20.29
C ARG A 62 2.03 -7.04 -21.23
N ARG A 63 3.11 -7.29 -21.97
CA ARG A 63 3.24 -8.48 -22.83
C ARG A 63 3.28 -9.78 -22.01
N ASP A 64 4.00 -9.80 -20.90
CA ASP A 64 4.06 -10.98 -20.02
C ASP A 64 2.72 -11.25 -19.33
N LEU A 65 2.04 -10.19 -18.88
CA LEU A 65 0.69 -10.28 -18.31
C LEU A 65 -0.33 -10.77 -19.33
N GLY A 66 -0.28 -10.29 -20.57
CA GLY A 66 -1.15 -10.79 -21.64
C GLY A 66 -1.00 -12.29 -21.86
N LYS A 67 0.24 -12.81 -21.84
CA LYS A 67 0.47 -14.26 -21.94
C LYS A 67 -0.07 -15.06 -20.74
N LEU A 68 0.03 -14.51 -19.54
CA LEU A 68 -0.51 -15.15 -18.34
C LEU A 68 -2.05 -15.12 -18.33
N GLU A 69 -2.65 -14.06 -18.86
CA GLU A 69 -4.10 -13.90 -18.99
C GLU A 69 -4.69 -14.82 -20.08
N GLU A 70 -4.03 -14.92 -21.23
CA GLU A 70 -4.36 -15.90 -22.28
C GLU A 70 -4.38 -17.34 -21.74
N GLN A 71 -3.54 -17.63 -20.74
CA GLN A 71 -3.46 -18.93 -20.05
C GLN A 71 -4.47 -19.07 -18.90
N GLY A 72 -5.26 -18.04 -18.61
CA GLY A 72 -6.21 -18.02 -17.48
C GLY A 72 -5.54 -18.07 -16.10
N LEU A 73 -4.26 -17.70 -15.99
CA LEU A 73 -3.49 -17.76 -14.75
C LEU A 73 -3.59 -16.47 -13.92
N VAL A 74 -3.88 -15.35 -14.60
CA VAL A 74 -4.10 -14.03 -14.01
C VAL A 74 -5.24 -13.31 -14.72
N ARG A 75 -5.77 -12.25 -14.11
CA ARG A 75 -6.70 -11.33 -14.76
C ARG A 75 -6.04 -9.96 -14.89
N VAL A 76 -5.97 -9.42 -16.11
CA VAL A 76 -5.49 -8.06 -16.33
C VAL A 76 -6.63 -7.10 -16.04
N VAL A 77 -6.32 -6.07 -15.26
CA VAL A 77 -7.22 -4.96 -14.98
C VAL A 77 -6.63 -3.69 -15.55
N HIS A 78 -7.40 -2.60 -15.57
CA HIS A 78 -6.82 -1.30 -15.91
C HIS A 78 -5.59 -1.07 -15.01
N GLY A 79 -4.42 -0.77 -15.59
CA GLY A 79 -3.18 -0.45 -14.85
C GLY A 79 -2.46 -1.56 -14.06
N GLY A 80 -2.92 -2.81 -14.06
CA GLY A 80 -2.29 -3.88 -13.27
C GLY A 80 -2.80 -5.30 -13.55
N VAL A 81 -2.53 -6.21 -12.62
CA VAL A 81 -2.91 -7.63 -12.71
C VAL A 81 -3.38 -8.15 -11.35
N SER A 82 -4.37 -9.04 -11.35
CA SER A 82 -4.85 -9.75 -10.16
C SER A 82 -4.82 -11.28 -10.32
N ALA A 83 -4.83 -12.00 -9.20
CA ALA A 83 -4.91 -13.46 -9.20
C ALA A 83 -6.27 -13.94 -9.75
N VAL A 84 -6.30 -15.14 -10.34
CA VAL A 84 -7.55 -15.84 -10.68
C VAL A 84 -7.98 -16.63 -9.45
N THR A 85 -8.95 -16.12 -8.71
CA THR A 85 -9.63 -16.83 -7.63
C THR A 85 -11.12 -16.89 -7.95
N ASP A 86 -11.79 -18.00 -7.62
CA ASP A 86 -13.24 -18.21 -7.85
C ASP A 86 -14.13 -17.20 -7.11
N LEU A 87 -13.55 -16.38 -6.23
CA LEU A 87 -14.14 -15.16 -5.72
C LEU A 87 -13.96 -14.04 -6.76
N VAL A 88 -15.01 -13.81 -7.54
CA VAL A 88 -15.11 -12.70 -8.49
C VAL A 88 -14.90 -11.39 -7.73
N ALA A 89 -13.74 -10.77 -7.95
CA ALA A 89 -13.26 -9.47 -7.46
C ALA A 89 -12.64 -9.45 -6.06
N PRO A 90 -11.36 -9.04 -5.99
CA PRO A 90 -10.99 -7.98 -5.04
C PRO A 90 -9.83 -7.14 -5.60
N VAL A 91 -10.13 -6.11 -6.41
CA VAL A 91 -9.08 -5.31 -7.06
C VAL A 91 -9.27 -3.82 -6.93
N GLU A 92 -10.47 -3.32 -6.65
CA GLU A 92 -10.74 -1.90 -6.79
C GLU A 92 -10.03 -1.03 -5.74
N PHE A 93 -10.08 -1.40 -4.45
CA PHE A 93 -9.36 -0.65 -3.42
C PHE A 93 -7.85 -0.72 -3.62
N GLN A 94 -7.29 -1.93 -3.81
CA GLN A 94 -5.85 -2.13 -3.98
C GLN A 94 -5.35 -1.39 -5.24
N PHE A 95 -6.06 -1.51 -6.36
CA PHE A 95 -5.77 -0.77 -7.59
C PHE A 95 -5.70 0.74 -7.35
N ARG A 96 -6.76 1.32 -6.81
CA ARG A 96 -6.80 2.76 -6.50
C ARG A 96 -5.67 3.12 -5.54
N SER A 97 -5.30 2.26 -4.60
CA SER A 97 -4.26 2.55 -3.61
C SER A 97 -2.86 2.66 -4.21
N HIS A 98 -2.61 2.16 -5.42
CA HIS A 98 -1.33 2.34 -6.12
C HIS A 98 -1.35 3.49 -7.14
N GLN A 99 -2.52 3.97 -7.53
CA GLN A 99 -2.65 5.09 -8.47
C GLN A 99 -2.39 6.45 -7.81
N HIS A 100 -1.69 7.32 -8.54
CA HIS A 100 -1.43 8.72 -8.15
C HIS A 100 -0.88 8.89 -6.73
N MET A 101 -0.03 7.95 -6.30
CA MET A 101 0.42 7.87 -4.92
C MET A 101 1.08 9.15 -4.39
N ALA A 102 1.93 9.79 -5.20
CA ALA A 102 2.55 11.05 -4.81
C ALA A 102 1.51 12.15 -4.51
N ALA A 103 0.48 12.27 -5.35
CA ALA A 103 -0.59 13.25 -5.16
C ALA A 103 -1.42 12.93 -3.91
N LYS A 104 -1.79 11.66 -3.69
CA LYS A 104 -2.55 11.23 -2.51
C LYS A 104 -1.79 11.47 -1.22
N ARG A 105 -0.47 11.23 -1.23
CA ARG A 105 0.41 11.53 -0.10
C ARG A 105 0.46 13.02 0.20
N ALA A 106 0.55 13.87 -0.82
CA ALA A 106 0.56 15.32 -0.66
C ALA A 106 -0.78 15.83 -0.10
N ILE A 107 -1.90 15.34 -0.63
CA ILE A 107 -3.24 15.67 -0.12
C ILE A 107 -3.40 15.21 1.33
N GLY A 108 -3.02 13.97 1.65
CA GLY A 108 -3.10 13.43 3.00
C GLY A 108 -2.25 14.21 4.01
N ALA A 109 -1.05 14.65 3.61
CA ALA A 109 -0.19 15.49 4.43
C ALA A 109 -0.81 16.88 4.69
N HIS A 110 -1.40 17.50 3.67
CA HIS A 110 -2.07 18.79 3.83
C HIS A 110 -3.33 18.67 4.69
N ALA A 111 -4.17 17.67 4.44
CA ALA A 111 -5.37 17.43 5.24
C ALA A 111 -5.05 17.19 6.72
N ALA A 112 -3.90 16.58 7.04
CA ALA A 112 -3.47 16.35 8.42
C ALA A 112 -3.21 17.65 9.20
N THR A 113 -2.90 18.76 8.52
CA THR A 113 -2.71 20.06 9.19
C THR A 113 -4.03 20.69 9.63
N MET A 114 -5.15 20.26 9.04
CA MET A 114 -6.50 20.75 9.33
C MET A 114 -7.14 20.06 10.55
N VAL A 115 -6.51 19.04 11.11
CA VAL A 115 -7.05 18.25 12.23
C VAL A 115 -6.75 18.94 13.56
N GLU A 116 -7.77 19.35 14.31
CA GLU A 116 -7.61 20.00 15.61
C GLU A 116 -7.32 18.99 16.73
N SER A 117 -6.53 19.39 17.73
CA SER A 117 -6.28 18.58 18.92
C SER A 117 -7.58 18.37 19.71
N GLY A 118 -7.80 17.16 20.23
CA GLY A 118 -8.99 16.80 21.00
C GLY A 118 -10.24 16.53 20.15
N SER A 119 -10.18 16.71 18.84
CA SER A 119 -11.35 16.60 17.97
C SER A 119 -11.77 15.15 17.68
N VAL A 120 -13.06 15.00 17.39
CA VAL A 120 -13.63 13.78 16.81
C VAL A 120 -13.67 13.96 15.30
N ILE A 121 -12.90 13.15 14.57
CA ILE A 121 -12.86 13.17 13.10
C ILE A 121 -13.42 11.88 12.52
N ALA A 122 -14.12 11.98 11.39
CA ALA A 122 -14.54 10.84 10.61
C ALA A 122 -13.70 10.71 9.34
N LEU A 123 -13.30 9.48 9.04
CA LEU A 123 -12.51 9.13 7.86
C LEU A 123 -13.31 8.16 6.99
N ASP A 124 -13.57 8.58 5.77
CA ASP A 124 -14.11 7.74 4.71
C ASP A 124 -13.11 6.65 4.24
N ALA A 125 -13.57 5.69 3.44
CA ALA A 125 -12.78 4.57 2.93
C ALA A 125 -11.96 4.86 1.68
N GLY A 126 -11.83 6.12 1.27
CA GLY A 126 -11.02 6.47 0.12
C GLY A 126 -9.52 6.23 0.31
N THR A 127 -8.84 5.81 -0.77
CA THR A 127 -7.37 5.62 -0.76
C THR A 127 -6.59 6.91 -0.50
N THR A 128 -7.16 8.08 -0.80
CA THR A 128 -6.58 9.38 -0.42
C THR A 128 -6.75 9.65 1.08
N VAL A 129 -7.90 9.30 1.66
CA VAL A 129 -8.17 9.45 3.10
C VAL A 129 -7.30 8.49 3.92
N LEU A 130 -6.98 7.30 3.38
CA LEU A 130 -5.98 6.42 3.99
C LEU A 130 -4.59 7.10 4.13
N GLU A 131 -4.17 7.91 3.15
CA GLU A 131 -2.91 8.64 3.25
C GLU A 131 -2.94 9.74 4.32
N LEU A 132 -4.10 10.33 4.61
CA LEU A 132 -4.33 11.18 5.77
C LEU A 132 -4.22 10.36 7.08
N ALA A 133 -4.94 9.23 7.18
CA ALA A 133 -4.94 8.39 8.39
C ALA A 133 -3.52 7.99 8.82
N ARG A 134 -2.66 7.64 7.85
CA ARG A 134 -1.24 7.31 8.06
C ARG A 134 -0.40 8.48 8.61
N ARG A 135 -0.84 9.72 8.38
CA ARG A 135 -0.11 10.96 8.68
C ARG A 135 -0.72 11.81 9.79
N LEU A 136 -1.76 11.33 10.47
CA LEU A 136 -2.36 12.06 11.58
C LEU A 136 -1.28 12.44 12.61
N PRO A 137 -1.24 13.70 13.08
CA PRO A 137 -0.18 14.14 13.99
C PRO A 137 -0.24 13.39 15.33
N ALA A 138 0.93 13.01 15.85
CA ALA A 138 1.03 12.42 17.19
C ALA A 138 0.69 13.45 18.27
N GLY A 139 0.26 12.98 19.45
CA GLY A 139 0.04 13.84 20.63
C GLY A 139 -1.19 14.77 20.55
N ARG A 140 -2.08 14.58 19.56
CA ARG A 140 -3.29 15.40 19.40
C ARG A 140 -4.53 14.86 20.11
N ASN A 141 -4.47 13.71 20.79
CA ASN A 141 -5.60 13.15 21.54
C ASN A 141 -6.90 13.10 20.71
N LEU A 142 -6.82 12.43 19.56
CA LEU A 142 -7.91 12.39 18.57
C LEU A 142 -8.87 11.23 18.85
N THR A 143 -10.14 11.41 18.47
CA THR A 143 -11.05 10.27 18.25
C THR A 143 -11.27 10.13 16.76
N VAL A 144 -10.94 8.95 16.20
CA VAL A 144 -11.10 8.63 14.78
C VAL A 144 -12.28 7.68 14.62
N VAL A 145 -13.28 8.10 13.86
CA VAL A 145 -14.43 7.29 13.45
C VAL A 145 -14.21 6.83 12.01
N THR A 146 -14.31 5.54 11.73
CA THR A 146 -14.22 5.05 10.35
C THR A 146 -14.88 3.69 10.19
N HIS A 147 -15.33 3.38 8.98
CA HIS A 147 -15.75 2.05 8.57
C HIS A 147 -14.69 1.35 7.69
N SER A 148 -13.54 1.99 7.44
CA SER A 148 -12.49 1.48 6.55
C SER A 148 -11.48 0.65 7.32
N LEU A 149 -11.37 -0.65 7.00
CA LEU A 149 -10.39 -1.53 7.65
C LEU A 149 -8.93 -1.05 7.46
N PRO A 150 -8.50 -0.58 6.28
CA PRO A 150 -7.18 0.02 6.11
C PRO A 150 -6.92 1.24 6.99
N ALA A 151 -7.91 2.12 7.15
CA ALA A 151 -7.79 3.28 8.01
C ALA A 151 -7.75 2.88 9.50
N MET A 152 -8.59 1.92 9.92
CA MET A 152 -8.54 1.33 11.27
C MET A 152 -7.13 0.81 11.58
N ASN A 153 -6.56 -0.01 10.69
CA ASN A 153 -5.23 -0.57 10.85
C ASN A 153 -4.14 0.51 10.94
N ALA A 154 -4.27 1.60 10.17
CA ALA A 154 -3.31 2.71 10.18
C ALA A 154 -3.29 3.49 11.51
N VAL A 155 -4.41 3.51 12.25
CA VAL A 155 -4.55 4.32 13.48
C VAL A 155 -4.62 3.49 14.77
N ALA A 156 -4.90 2.18 14.68
CA ALA A 156 -5.18 1.31 15.83
C ALA A 156 -4.07 1.28 16.91
N ARG A 157 -2.82 1.53 16.52
CA ARG A 157 -1.66 1.53 17.43
C ARG A 157 -1.07 2.92 17.67
N ARG A 158 -1.76 3.99 17.26
CA ARG A 158 -1.27 5.36 17.44
C ARG A 158 -1.56 5.84 18.86
N GLU A 159 -0.50 6.26 19.57
CA GLU A 159 -0.64 6.89 20.87
C GLU A 159 -1.46 8.18 20.78
N GLY A 160 -2.31 8.40 21.79
CA GLY A 160 -3.22 9.54 21.81
C GLY A 160 -4.26 9.50 20.67
N THR A 161 -4.59 8.33 20.14
CA THR A 161 -5.70 8.15 19.20
C THR A 161 -6.67 7.11 19.73
N ARG A 162 -7.92 7.51 19.94
CA ARG A 162 -9.04 6.60 20.19
C ARG A 162 -9.65 6.21 18.86
N LEU A 163 -9.73 4.92 18.56
CA LEU A 163 -10.41 4.40 17.38
C LEU A 163 -11.85 3.99 17.71
N VAL A 164 -12.81 4.51 16.94
CA VAL A 164 -14.21 4.06 16.89
C VAL A 164 -14.42 3.41 15.52
N GLY A 165 -14.35 2.08 15.48
CA GLY A 165 -14.65 1.31 14.29
C GLY A 165 -16.15 1.13 14.13
N LEU A 166 -16.71 1.55 13.01
CA LEU A 166 -18.10 1.27 12.67
C LEU A 166 -18.23 -0.21 12.29
N ALA A 167 -19.21 -0.88 12.88
CA ALA A 167 -19.53 -2.28 12.61
C ALA A 167 -20.16 -2.44 11.22
N GLY A 168 -20.50 -3.66 10.83
CA GLY A 168 -21.13 -3.94 9.53
C GLY A 168 -20.75 -5.28 8.97
N THR A 169 -21.23 -5.55 7.76
CA THR A 169 -20.75 -6.64 6.93
C THR A 169 -19.48 -6.19 6.24
N TYR A 170 -18.42 -6.99 6.35
CA TYR A 170 -17.16 -6.68 5.68
C TYR A 170 -17.28 -6.94 4.17
N GLU A 171 -16.98 -5.92 3.37
CA GLU A 171 -16.90 -5.98 1.90
C GLU A 171 -15.41 -6.00 1.48
N PRO A 172 -14.87 -7.16 1.09
CA PRO A 172 -13.45 -7.32 0.79
C PRO A 172 -12.95 -6.44 -0.38
N GLU A 173 -13.82 -6.13 -1.34
CA GLU A 173 -13.49 -5.39 -2.57
C GLU A 173 -13.16 -3.93 -2.28
N LEU A 174 -13.92 -3.35 -1.36
CA LEU A 174 -13.79 -1.97 -0.90
C LEU A 174 -12.97 -1.86 0.39
N GLN A 175 -12.74 -2.99 1.08
CA GLN A 175 -12.07 -3.07 2.39
C GLN A 175 -12.78 -2.24 3.46
N VAL A 176 -14.11 -2.36 3.50
CA VAL A 176 -15.01 -1.58 4.37
C VAL A 176 -15.98 -2.45 5.15
N PHE A 177 -16.50 -1.92 6.25
CA PHE A 177 -17.70 -2.43 6.90
C PHE A 177 -18.92 -1.62 6.43
N ALA A 178 -19.92 -2.29 5.88
CA ALA A 178 -21.09 -1.67 5.28
C ALA A 178 -22.41 -2.27 5.80
N GLY A 179 -23.53 -1.75 5.30
CA GLY A 179 -24.87 -2.17 5.68
C GLY A 179 -25.41 -1.45 6.92
N GLN A 180 -26.61 -1.83 7.34
CA GLN A 180 -27.37 -1.10 8.37
C GLN A 180 -26.64 -0.98 9.71
N LEU A 181 -25.92 -2.02 10.12
CA LEU A 181 -25.13 -2.03 11.35
C LEU A 181 -24.00 -0.97 11.35
N ALA A 182 -23.52 -0.56 10.18
CA ALA A 182 -22.55 0.54 10.04
C ALA A 182 -23.19 1.92 10.23
N LEU A 183 -24.49 2.03 9.93
CA LEU A 183 -25.23 3.29 9.91
C LEU A 183 -25.88 3.62 11.25
N GLU A 184 -26.39 2.62 11.98
CA GLU A 184 -27.10 2.81 13.25
C GLU A 184 -26.34 3.67 14.27
N PRO A 185 -25.03 3.47 14.49
CA PRO A 185 -24.28 4.28 15.46
C PRO A 185 -24.12 5.74 15.05
N LEU A 186 -24.19 6.06 13.75
CA LEU A 186 -23.90 7.41 13.23
C LEU A 186 -24.82 8.48 13.81
N SER A 187 -26.07 8.12 14.11
CA SER A 187 -27.06 9.03 14.71
C SER A 187 -26.67 9.53 16.12
N GLN A 188 -25.76 8.83 16.80
CA GLN A 188 -25.31 9.15 18.15
C GLN A 188 -23.91 9.79 18.16
N LEU A 189 -23.24 9.87 17.01
CA LEU A 189 -21.88 10.38 16.89
C LEU A 189 -21.88 11.87 16.55
N HIS A 190 -21.10 12.63 17.31
CA HIS A 190 -20.83 14.03 17.04
C HIS A 190 -19.43 14.15 16.44
N VAL A 191 -19.38 14.23 15.11
CA VAL A 191 -18.13 14.41 14.35
C VAL A 191 -17.95 15.89 14.06
N GLN A 192 -16.76 16.40 14.37
CA GLN A 192 -16.41 17.80 14.10
C GLN A 192 -15.94 17.98 12.64
N THR A 193 -15.12 17.05 12.15
CA THR A 193 -14.58 17.12 10.79
C THR A 193 -14.70 15.76 10.10
N LEU A 194 -15.28 15.74 8.90
CA LEU A 194 -15.36 14.55 8.06
C LEU A 194 -14.45 14.72 6.84
N PHE A 195 -13.56 13.76 6.62
CA PHE A 195 -12.74 13.66 5.42
C PHE A 195 -13.34 12.60 4.49
N LEU A 196 -13.91 13.06 3.38
CA LEU A 196 -14.53 12.23 2.34
C LEU A 196 -13.63 12.16 1.11
N ALA A 197 -13.58 10.99 0.47
CA ALA A 197 -13.05 10.89 -0.86
C ALA A 197 -14.18 10.99 -1.89
N THR A 198 -13.85 11.55 -3.05
CA THR A 198 -14.73 11.55 -4.23
C THR A 198 -14.04 10.82 -5.37
N SER A 199 -14.86 10.27 -6.26
CA SER A 199 -14.44 9.65 -7.53
C SER A 199 -14.31 10.71 -8.61
#